data_AF-A0A9E4A4G4-F1
#
_entry.id   AF-A0A9E4A4G4-F1
#
_cell.length_a   1.000
_cell.length_b   1.000
_cell.length_c   1.000
_cell.angle_alpha   90.00
_cell.angle_beta   90.00
_cell.angle_gamma   90.00
#
_symmetry.space_group_name_H-M   'P 1'
#
loop_
_entity.id
_entity.type
_entity.pdbx_description
1 polymer ?
#
loop_
_entity_poly.entity_id
_entity_poly.type
_entity_poly.pdbx_seq_one_letter_code
_entity_poly.pdbx_strand_id
1 'polypeptide(L)'
;MDPGYVRDGPGKSPMGMDLVPECPGASTGGAPGTVVIDAATVQNIGVRTLQVDRRDLFRSVRAVGRVAYDERRVAHVHTKVQGWVERLLVTHVGQRVERGQPLLEIYSPELVATQEELLLAGRYRDTTRDSPFADVHGGGESLFEATRRRLALWDIPQRDIERLLRTGEVKRTLTLYAPASGVVTELGVRSGMQVRPHANLYTIADLSKVWVLADVYEFELPWLELGREATVELRSLPGESMRGELTYIAPFLDPKTRTAQVRLELDNAAGKLKPEMFGNAVIAGTPRADVLAVPSDAVIRSGTRTLAVVSLGQGRFEPRDLELGLDNGQGWLEVRAGLREGERVVVSSQFLIDSESNLQEAVQKLLAPPAHESPGAPRAPSGHAGHAGHEMPGEAGSGTEPAPAPEPDHATMDHSAHTDHSANTGHSAPDPPAAPSEAEAPAGPPTHAGHAEAPDAHHHAGHAGTPDAHDSMPMVEE
;
A
#
# COMPACT_ATOMS: atom_id res chain seq x y z
N MET A 1 54.49 -45.82 -22.35
CA MET A 1 53.25 -46.57 -22.05
C MET A 1 52.57 -46.84 -23.36
N ASP A 2 51.91 -47.98 -23.49
CA ASP A 2 50.92 -48.22 -24.54
C ASP A 2 49.55 -48.31 -23.83
N PRO A 3 48.71 -47.25 -23.83
CA PRO A 3 47.58 -47.15 -22.90
C PRO A 3 46.41 -48.10 -23.18
N GLY A 4 46.41 -48.81 -24.31
CA GLY A 4 45.26 -49.61 -24.78
C GLY A 4 45.33 -51.12 -24.53
N TYR A 5 46.36 -51.65 -23.86
CA TYR A 5 46.53 -53.10 -23.70
C TYR A 5 45.71 -53.68 -22.53
N VAL A 6 44.47 -54.09 -22.82
CA VAL A 6 43.57 -54.81 -21.90
C VAL A 6 43.63 -56.33 -22.17
N ARG A 7 43.42 -57.14 -21.12
CA ARG A 7 43.48 -58.62 -21.19
C ARG A 7 42.64 -59.26 -20.08
N ASP A 8 41.81 -60.24 -20.43
CA ASP A 8 40.80 -60.89 -19.55
C ASP A 8 41.35 -61.83 -18.46
N GLY A 9 42.61 -61.65 -18.03
CA GLY A 9 43.20 -62.50 -16.99
C GLY A 9 44.62 -62.07 -16.59
N PRO A 10 45.01 -62.34 -15.33
CA PRO A 10 46.26 -61.86 -14.76
C PRO A 10 47.48 -62.28 -15.58
N GLY A 11 48.49 -61.43 -15.59
CA GLY A 11 49.71 -61.61 -16.37
C GLY A 11 50.51 -60.33 -16.44
N LYS A 12 51.52 -60.33 -17.30
CA LYS A 12 52.37 -59.17 -17.60
C LYS A 12 52.01 -58.58 -18.95
N SER A 13 52.18 -57.27 -19.08
CA SER A 13 52.11 -56.57 -20.37
C SER A 13 53.25 -57.02 -21.30
N PRO A 14 53.22 -56.69 -22.60
CA PRO A 14 54.32 -56.97 -23.54
C PRO A 14 55.68 -56.37 -23.13
N MET A 15 55.73 -55.46 -22.14
CA MET A 15 56.97 -54.90 -21.58
C MET A 15 57.32 -55.44 -20.17
N GLY A 16 56.72 -56.56 -19.74
CA GLY A 16 57.12 -57.29 -18.52
C GLY A 16 56.61 -56.73 -17.18
N MET A 17 55.86 -55.62 -17.21
CA MET A 17 55.16 -55.03 -16.05
C MET A 17 53.92 -55.86 -15.71
N ASP A 18 53.63 -56.09 -14.44
CA ASP A 18 52.41 -56.79 -14.00
C ASP A 18 51.16 -55.95 -14.27
N LEU A 19 50.09 -56.58 -14.77
CA LEU A 19 48.82 -55.92 -15.04
C LEU A 19 48.04 -55.74 -13.73
N VAL A 20 47.62 -54.50 -13.46
CA VAL A 20 46.74 -54.19 -12.31
C VAL A 20 45.33 -54.69 -12.62
N PRO A 21 44.64 -55.39 -11.69
CA PRO A 21 43.25 -55.78 -11.89
C PRO A 21 42.34 -54.56 -11.94
N GLU A 22 41.85 -54.23 -13.14
CA GLU A 22 40.76 -53.26 -13.31
C GLU A 22 39.44 -53.93 -12.91
N CYS A 23 39.07 -53.80 -11.64
CA CYS A 23 37.77 -54.25 -11.16
C CYS A 23 36.67 -53.49 -11.91
N PRO A 24 35.75 -54.15 -12.62
CA PRO A 24 34.66 -53.46 -13.29
C PRO A 24 33.81 -52.72 -12.25
N GLY A 25 33.82 -51.40 -12.32
CA GLY A 25 32.95 -50.55 -11.49
C GLY A 25 31.50 -51.00 -11.64
N ALA A 26 30.76 -51.04 -10.53
CA ALA A 26 29.40 -51.57 -10.50
C ALA A 26 28.55 -50.92 -11.60
N SER A 27 28.11 -51.72 -12.58
CA SER A 27 27.45 -51.24 -13.79
C SER A 27 26.34 -50.23 -13.47
N THR A 28 26.44 -49.04 -14.05
CA THR A 28 25.72 -47.84 -13.62
C THR A 28 24.23 -47.87 -14.03
N GLY A 29 23.46 -48.77 -13.41
CA GLY A 29 22.00 -48.80 -13.47
C GLY A 29 21.34 -47.66 -12.68
N GLY A 30 21.84 -46.43 -12.86
CA GLY A 30 21.23 -45.19 -12.38
C GLY A 30 20.62 -44.40 -13.53
N ALA A 31 19.96 -43.29 -13.23
CA ALA A 31 19.54 -42.34 -14.26
C ALA A 31 20.77 -41.70 -14.94
N PRO A 32 20.66 -41.24 -16.21
CA PRO A 32 21.72 -40.48 -16.87
C PRO A 32 22.19 -39.31 -16.00
N GLY A 33 23.51 -39.10 -15.93
CA GLY A 33 24.11 -38.07 -15.07
C GLY A 33 24.30 -38.45 -13.60
N THR A 34 23.97 -39.68 -13.16
CA THR A 34 24.28 -40.13 -11.78
C THR A 34 25.80 -40.22 -11.56
N VAL A 35 26.34 -39.43 -10.62
CA VAL A 35 27.77 -39.44 -10.23
C VAL A 35 27.97 -40.17 -8.90
N VAL A 36 29.15 -40.79 -8.74
CA VAL A 36 29.65 -41.31 -7.47
C VAL A 36 30.89 -40.50 -7.06
N ILE A 37 30.81 -39.78 -5.94
CA ILE A 37 31.91 -39.01 -5.35
C ILE A 37 32.35 -39.70 -4.07
N ASP A 38 33.65 -39.81 -3.83
CA ASP A 38 34.16 -40.44 -2.61
C ASP A 38 33.82 -39.62 -1.34
N ALA A 39 33.70 -40.30 -0.20
CA ALA A 39 33.24 -39.70 1.04
C ALA A 39 34.19 -38.61 1.59
N ALA A 40 35.50 -38.69 1.31
CA ALA A 40 36.46 -37.69 1.75
C ALA A 40 36.32 -36.41 0.91
N THR A 41 36.17 -36.52 -0.41
CA THR A 41 35.88 -35.37 -1.28
C THR A 41 34.54 -34.72 -0.92
N VAL A 42 33.47 -35.49 -0.69
CA VAL A 42 32.16 -34.98 -0.24
C VAL A 42 32.29 -34.19 1.09
N GLN A 43 33.11 -34.67 2.03
CA GLN A 43 33.36 -33.97 3.29
C GLN A 43 34.24 -32.71 3.09
N ASN A 44 35.27 -32.80 2.25
CA ASN A 44 36.21 -31.70 1.97
C ASN A 44 35.54 -30.52 1.24
N ILE A 45 34.63 -30.78 0.30
CA ILE A 45 33.85 -29.74 -0.39
C ILE A 45 32.63 -29.26 0.41
N GLY A 46 32.42 -29.79 1.63
CA GLY A 46 31.39 -29.31 2.56
C GLY A 46 29.95 -29.49 2.07
N VAL A 47 29.63 -30.61 1.42
CA VAL A 47 28.27 -30.90 0.95
C VAL A 47 27.30 -30.98 2.14
N ARG A 48 26.28 -30.13 2.13
CA ARG A 48 25.13 -30.20 3.05
C ARG A 48 23.93 -30.73 2.28
N THR A 49 23.12 -31.55 2.94
CA THR A 49 21.84 -32.02 2.40
C THR A 49 20.71 -31.67 3.35
N LEU A 50 19.54 -31.38 2.79
CA LEU A 50 18.31 -31.11 3.53
C LEU A 50 17.20 -32.03 3.01
N GLN A 51 16.30 -32.45 3.89
CA GLN A 51 15.18 -33.33 3.54
C GLN A 51 14.07 -32.54 2.86
N VAL A 52 13.50 -33.07 1.77
CA VAL A 52 12.36 -32.46 1.10
C VAL A 52 11.10 -32.78 1.91
N ASP A 53 10.60 -31.78 2.63
CA ASP A 53 9.45 -31.90 3.53
C ASP A 53 8.30 -30.99 3.07
N ARG A 54 7.07 -31.45 3.27
CA ARG A 54 5.85 -30.69 2.99
C ARG A 54 5.65 -29.58 4.02
N ARG A 55 5.14 -28.43 3.60
CA ARG A 55 4.89 -27.26 4.45
C ARG A 55 3.89 -26.30 3.84
N ASP A 56 3.37 -25.39 4.66
CA ASP A 56 2.56 -24.28 4.18
C ASP A 56 3.46 -23.16 3.64
N LEU A 57 3.22 -22.72 2.40
CA LEU A 57 3.93 -21.58 1.77
C LEU A 57 2.95 -20.45 1.45
N PHE A 58 3.22 -19.26 1.98
CA PHE A 58 2.54 -18.02 1.61
C PHE A 58 3.55 -17.02 1.07
N ARG A 59 3.17 -16.25 0.04
CA ARG A 59 3.97 -15.11 -0.47
C ARG A 59 3.44 -13.83 0.16
N SER A 60 4.30 -13.07 0.82
CA SER A 60 3.95 -11.71 1.27
C SER A 60 4.00 -10.73 0.10
N VAL A 61 2.96 -9.91 -0.06
CA VAL A 61 2.98 -8.76 -1.00
C VAL A 61 3.59 -7.56 -0.27
N ARG A 62 4.49 -6.83 -0.94
CA ARG A 62 5.17 -5.64 -0.38
C ARG A 62 4.79 -4.40 -1.19
N ALA A 63 3.93 -3.56 -0.63
CA ALA A 63 3.43 -2.36 -1.26
C ALA A 63 3.93 -1.09 -0.55
N VAL A 64 4.02 0.02 -1.27
CA VAL A 64 4.14 1.35 -0.66
C VAL A 64 2.73 1.88 -0.44
N GLY A 65 2.49 2.55 0.69
CA GLY A 65 1.18 3.11 1.01
C GLY A 65 1.25 4.42 1.79
N ARG A 66 0.09 5.08 1.86
CA ARG A 66 -0.13 6.38 2.50
C ARG A 66 -1.27 6.28 3.51
N VAL A 67 -1.08 6.86 4.68
CA VAL A 67 -2.11 6.97 5.71
C VAL A 67 -3.19 7.95 5.23
N ALA A 68 -4.44 7.52 5.28
CA ALA A 68 -5.63 8.31 5.00
C ALA A 68 -6.61 8.24 6.17
N TYR A 69 -7.52 9.21 6.25
CA TYR A 69 -8.67 9.14 7.17
C TYR A 69 -9.66 8.06 6.72
N ASP A 70 -10.41 7.48 7.65
CA ASP A 70 -11.56 6.64 7.34
C ASP A 70 -12.70 7.52 6.81
N GLU A 71 -12.94 7.50 5.50
CA GLU A 71 -13.96 8.33 4.84
C GLU A 71 -15.37 8.08 5.38
N ARG A 72 -15.65 6.88 5.92
CA ARG A 72 -16.94 6.56 6.58
C ARG A 72 -17.12 7.31 7.91
N ARG A 73 -16.04 7.90 8.44
CA ARG A 73 -15.97 8.64 9.71
C ARG A 73 -15.67 10.13 9.51
N VAL A 74 -15.82 10.63 8.29
CA VAL A 74 -15.76 12.07 7.99
C VAL A 74 -17.16 12.67 8.11
N ALA A 75 -17.27 13.82 8.76
CA ALA A 75 -18.49 14.61 8.85
C ALA A 75 -18.22 16.04 8.39
N HIS A 76 -18.97 16.46 7.35
CA HIS A 76 -18.96 17.84 6.85
C HIS A 76 -20.01 18.67 7.59
N VAL A 77 -19.66 19.91 7.91
CA VAL A 77 -20.54 20.86 8.60
C VAL A 77 -20.95 21.94 7.62
N HIS A 78 -22.24 21.95 7.28
CA HIS A 78 -22.87 22.97 6.44
C HIS A 78 -23.85 23.81 7.29
N THR A 79 -24.18 25.01 6.82
CA THR A 79 -25.31 25.78 7.35
C THR A 79 -26.58 25.47 6.56
N LYS A 80 -27.75 25.53 7.18
CA LYS A 80 -29.04 25.50 6.45
C LYS A 80 -29.59 26.87 6.10
N VAL A 81 -29.03 27.94 6.67
CA VAL A 81 -29.39 29.34 6.41
C VAL A 81 -28.20 30.12 5.86
N GLN A 82 -28.46 31.08 4.98
CA GLN A 82 -27.46 32.08 4.59
C GLN A 82 -27.22 33.09 5.72
N GLY A 83 -26.01 33.62 5.82
CA GLY A 83 -25.65 34.56 6.89
C GLY A 83 -24.18 34.96 6.90
N TRP A 84 -23.71 35.50 8.02
CA TRP A 84 -22.32 35.90 8.25
C TRP A 84 -21.77 35.24 9.51
N VAL A 85 -20.51 34.79 9.48
CA VAL A 85 -19.84 34.21 10.65
C VAL A 85 -19.51 35.32 11.65
N GLU A 86 -20.31 35.45 12.70
CA GLU A 86 -20.11 36.47 13.73
C GLU A 86 -18.96 36.07 14.66
N ARG A 87 -18.94 34.80 15.11
CA ARG A 87 -17.93 34.26 16.02
C ARG A 87 -17.50 32.84 15.66
N LEU A 88 -16.20 32.57 15.73
CA LEU A 88 -15.63 31.22 15.69
C LEU A 88 -15.21 30.78 17.09
N LEU A 89 -15.60 29.59 17.50
CA LEU A 89 -15.16 28.95 18.75
C LEU A 89 -14.06 27.92 18.50
N VAL A 90 -14.06 27.30 17.31
CA VAL A 90 -12.99 26.43 16.81
C VAL A 90 -12.30 27.16 15.66
N THR A 91 -10.97 27.33 15.72
CA THR A 91 -10.26 28.40 14.99
C THR A 91 -9.21 27.92 13.99
N HIS A 92 -8.80 26.67 14.08
CA HIS A 92 -7.70 26.10 13.30
C HIS A 92 -7.90 24.62 12.97
N VAL A 93 -7.29 24.18 11.87
CA VAL A 93 -7.15 22.77 11.49
C VAL A 93 -6.23 22.08 12.51
N GLY A 94 -6.50 20.81 12.82
CA GLY A 94 -5.83 20.04 13.87
C GLY A 94 -6.46 20.15 15.25
N GLN A 95 -7.42 21.07 15.46
CA GLN A 95 -8.16 21.17 16.72
C GLN A 95 -9.08 19.95 16.90
N ARG A 96 -9.00 19.25 18.04
CA ARG A 96 -9.96 18.19 18.42
C ARG A 96 -11.28 18.82 18.86
N VAL A 97 -12.38 18.16 18.48
CA VAL A 97 -13.76 18.55 18.83
C VAL A 97 -14.58 17.35 19.29
N GLU A 98 -15.54 17.58 20.18
CA GLU A 98 -16.49 16.59 20.68
C GLU A 98 -17.88 16.77 20.06
N ARG A 99 -18.63 15.67 19.88
CA ARG A 99 -20.01 15.70 19.37
C ARG A 99 -20.90 16.58 20.24
N GLY A 100 -21.53 17.59 19.63
CA GLY A 100 -22.34 18.59 20.33
C GLY A 100 -21.56 19.80 20.84
N GLN A 101 -20.24 19.88 20.65
CA GLN A 101 -19.45 21.08 20.94
C GLN A 101 -19.82 22.22 19.96
N PRO A 102 -19.97 23.47 20.41
CA PRO A 102 -20.21 24.61 19.52
C PRO A 102 -18.96 24.93 18.68
N LEU A 103 -19.15 25.10 17.37
CA LEU A 103 -18.08 25.36 16.39
C LEU A 103 -18.01 26.84 15.99
N LEU A 104 -19.14 27.39 15.55
CA LEU A 104 -19.27 28.78 15.11
C LEU A 104 -20.67 29.34 15.41
N GLU A 105 -20.81 30.66 15.27
CA GLU A 105 -22.07 31.37 15.32
C GLU A 105 -22.29 32.19 14.04
N ILE A 106 -23.46 32.00 13.43
CA ILE A 106 -23.88 32.67 12.19
C ILE A 106 -24.99 33.67 12.51
N TYR A 107 -24.77 34.94 12.18
CA TYR A 107 -25.85 35.92 12.08
C TYR A 107 -26.62 35.70 10.77
N SER A 108 -27.93 35.51 10.85
CA SER A 108 -28.80 35.36 9.68
C SER A 108 -30.03 36.26 9.78
N PRO A 109 -30.21 37.25 8.90
CA PRO A 109 -31.42 38.08 8.86
C PRO A 109 -32.70 37.28 8.61
N GLU A 110 -32.60 36.21 7.80
CA GLU A 110 -33.71 35.31 7.45
C GLU A 110 -34.20 34.51 8.67
N LEU A 111 -33.27 34.12 9.54
CA LEU A 111 -33.57 33.50 10.83
C LEU A 111 -34.19 34.50 11.82
N VAL A 112 -33.74 35.77 11.84
CA VAL A 112 -34.36 36.82 12.67
C VAL A 112 -35.81 37.05 12.23
N ALA A 113 -36.04 37.30 10.94
CA ALA A 113 -37.38 37.49 10.38
C ALA A 113 -38.30 36.30 10.63
N THR A 114 -37.83 35.06 10.46
CA THR A 114 -38.65 33.86 10.69
C THR A 114 -38.99 33.65 12.18
N GLN A 115 -38.14 34.10 13.11
CA GLN A 115 -38.48 34.10 14.54
C GLN A 115 -39.55 35.16 14.86
N GLU A 116 -39.47 36.34 14.27
CA GLU A 116 -40.47 37.41 14.40
C GLU A 116 -41.82 36.98 13.79
N GLU A 117 -41.81 36.34 12.62
CA GLU A 117 -42.98 35.69 12.00
C GLU A 117 -43.62 34.65 12.94
N LEU A 118 -42.83 33.81 13.61
CA LEU A 118 -43.36 32.78 14.51
C LEU A 118 -44.01 33.41 15.75
N LEU A 119 -43.41 34.46 16.32
CA LEU A 119 -44.00 35.20 17.44
C LEU A 119 -45.29 35.93 17.04
N LEU A 120 -45.35 36.47 15.82
CA LEU A 120 -46.57 37.08 15.29
C LEU A 120 -47.67 36.04 15.02
N ALA A 121 -47.32 34.92 14.39
CA ALA A 121 -48.23 33.81 14.13
C ALA A 121 -48.78 33.18 15.42
N GLY A 122 -47.94 33.03 16.46
CA GLY A 122 -48.36 32.57 17.78
C GLY A 122 -49.39 33.49 18.42
N ARG A 123 -49.11 34.81 18.47
CA ARG A 123 -50.09 35.82 18.94
C ARG A 123 -51.38 35.82 18.12
N TYR A 124 -51.30 35.62 16.81
CA TYR A 124 -52.47 35.57 15.94
C TYR A 124 -53.33 34.33 16.23
N ARG A 125 -52.74 33.13 16.26
CA ARG A 125 -53.40 31.90 16.71
C ARG A 125 -54.05 32.07 18.08
N ASP A 126 -53.33 32.63 19.05
CA ASP A 126 -53.82 32.75 20.42
C ASP A 126 -54.98 33.76 20.57
N THR A 127 -55.07 34.76 19.67
CA THR A 127 -56.22 35.68 19.61
C THR A 127 -57.37 35.19 18.72
N THR A 128 -57.13 34.28 17.76
CA THR A 128 -58.19 33.69 16.92
C THR A 128 -58.71 32.34 17.42
N ARG A 129 -58.11 31.75 18.45
CA ARG A 129 -58.44 30.42 18.99
C ARG A 129 -59.93 30.22 19.29
N ASP A 130 -60.55 31.22 19.92
CA ASP A 130 -61.96 31.18 20.35
C ASP A 130 -62.90 31.82 19.30
N SER A 131 -62.43 32.01 18.06
CA SER A 131 -63.23 32.57 16.97
C SER A 131 -64.35 31.61 16.53
N PRO A 132 -65.60 32.07 16.38
CA PRO A 132 -66.70 31.25 15.87
C PRO A 132 -66.59 30.94 14.37
N PHE A 133 -65.62 31.53 13.66
CA PHE A 133 -65.39 31.32 12.22
C PHE A 133 -64.27 30.31 12.00
N ALA A 134 -64.58 29.21 11.31
CA ALA A 134 -63.67 28.07 11.12
C ALA A 134 -62.35 28.47 10.43
N ASP A 135 -62.43 29.24 9.34
CA ASP A 135 -61.27 29.65 8.55
C ASP A 135 -60.32 30.57 9.34
N VAL A 136 -60.83 31.29 10.35
CA VAL A 136 -60.09 32.27 11.15
C VAL A 136 -59.23 31.59 12.22
N HIS A 137 -59.73 30.55 12.89
CA HIS A 137 -58.89 29.75 13.79
C HIS A 137 -57.94 28.83 13.00
N GLY A 138 -58.44 28.21 11.91
CA GLY A 138 -57.64 27.33 11.05
C GLY A 138 -56.46 28.04 10.38
N GLY A 139 -56.67 29.27 9.90
CA GLY A 139 -55.60 30.10 9.34
C GLY A 139 -54.51 30.46 10.36
N GLY A 140 -54.89 30.74 11.61
CA GLY A 140 -53.96 31.04 12.70
C GLY A 140 -53.06 29.85 13.06
N GLU A 141 -53.66 28.68 13.28
CA GLU A 141 -52.90 27.45 13.58
C GLU A 141 -52.00 27.03 12.41
N SER A 142 -52.51 27.11 11.17
CA SER A 142 -51.76 26.76 9.96
C SER A 142 -50.52 27.64 9.76
N LEU A 143 -50.64 28.96 10.00
CA LEU A 143 -49.51 29.88 9.94
C LEU A 143 -48.48 29.60 11.03
N PHE A 144 -48.93 29.35 12.27
CA PHE A 144 -48.06 29.01 13.39
C PHE A 144 -47.24 27.75 13.10
N GLU A 145 -47.89 26.65 12.71
CA GLU A 145 -47.22 25.39 12.41
C GLU A 145 -46.34 25.47 11.15
N ALA A 146 -46.70 26.28 10.14
CA ALA A 146 -45.85 26.51 8.97
C ALA A 146 -44.52 27.17 9.36
N THR A 147 -44.53 28.24 10.15
CA THR A 147 -43.31 28.94 10.56
C THR A 147 -42.51 28.13 11.59
N ARG A 148 -43.17 27.42 12.52
CA ARG A 148 -42.50 26.50 13.44
C ARG A 148 -41.78 25.37 12.69
N ARG A 149 -42.41 24.83 11.65
CA ARG A 149 -41.82 23.81 10.76
C ARG A 149 -40.67 24.37 9.93
N ARG A 150 -40.71 25.64 9.49
CA ARG A 150 -39.56 26.29 8.80
C ARG A 150 -38.32 26.32 9.69
N LEU A 151 -38.46 26.75 10.95
CA LEU A 151 -37.34 26.74 11.92
C LEU A 151 -36.84 25.30 12.19
N ALA A 152 -37.74 24.34 12.37
CA ALA A 152 -37.35 22.94 12.57
C ALA A 152 -36.61 22.33 11.38
N LEU A 153 -36.98 22.69 10.14
CA LEU A 153 -36.29 22.23 8.92
C LEU A 153 -34.86 22.79 8.79
N TRP A 154 -34.57 23.94 9.41
CA TRP A 154 -33.22 24.51 9.55
C TRP A 154 -32.39 23.90 10.71
N ASP A 155 -32.86 22.81 11.31
CA ASP A 155 -32.27 22.14 12.48
C ASP A 155 -32.14 23.05 13.73
N ILE A 156 -32.96 24.11 13.82
CA ILE A 156 -33.08 24.90 15.05
C ILE A 156 -33.63 23.97 16.14
N PRO A 157 -32.90 23.72 17.25
CA PRO A 157 -33.34 22.76 18.24
C PRO A 157 -34.69 23.14 18.85
N GLN A 158 -35.57 22.16 19.08
CA GLN A 158 -36.92 22.40 19.63
C GLN A 158 -36.89 23.20 20.95
N ARG A 159 -35.89 22.99 21.82
CA ARG A 159 -35.63 23.80 23.04
C ARG A 159 -35.44 25.31 22.77
N ASP A 160 -34.85 25.65 21.63
CA ASP A 160 -34.52 27.02 21.23
C ASP A 160 -35.77 27.72 20.64
N ILE A 161 -36.62 26.97 19.95
CA ILE A 161 -37.97 27.38 19.52
C ILE A 161 -38.89 27.56 20.74
N GLU A 162 -38.85 26.64 21.70
CA GLU A 162 -39.64 26.73 22.94
C GLU A 162 -39.18 27.87 23.87
N ARG A 163 -37.88 28.19 23.92
CA ARG A 163 -37.40 29.42 24.59
C ARG A 163 -38.02 30.64 23.92
N LEU A 164 -37.87 30.78 22.60
CA LEU A 164 -38.40 31.91 21.83
C LEU A 164 -39.89 32.13 22.09
N LEU A 165 -40.69 31.07 22.02
CA LEU A 165 -42.14 31.13 22.29
C LEU A 165 -42.48 31.50 23.75
N ARG A 166 -41.57 31.27 24.69
CA ARG A 166 -41.78 31.50 26.13
C ARG A 166 -41.27 32.87 26.60
N THR A 167 -40.17 33.38 26.03
CA THR A 167 -39.59 34.69 26.41
C THR A 167 -39.94 35.81 25.45
N GLY A 168 -40.30 35.49 24.20
CA GLY A 168 -40.46 36.47 23.13
C GLY A 168 -39.13 37.02 22.57
N GLU A 169 -37.99 36.51 23.03
CA GLU A 169 -36.68 37.05 22.69
C GLU A 169 -36.10 36.37 21.43
N VAL A 170 -35.96 37.16 20.36
CA VAL A 170 -35.38 36.73 19.09
C VAL A 170 -33.86 36.63 19.20
N LYS A 171 -33.27 35.44 18.93
CA LYS A 171 -31.82 35.27 18.94
C LYS A 171 -31.24 35.65 17.57
N ARG A 172 -30.30 36.60 17.55
CA ARG A 172 -29.62 37.06 16.32
C ARG A 172 -28.74 35.99 15.66
N THR A 173 -28.14 35.10 16.45
CA THR A 173 -27.14 34.12 15.99
C THR A 173 -27.58 32.66 16.12
N LEU A 174 -27.41 31.88 15.06
CA LEU A 174 -27.45 30.42 15.11
C LEU A 174 -26.08 29.89 15.53
N THR A 175 -26.01 29.13 16.63
CA THR A 175 -24.82 28.38 17.01
C THR A 175 -24.85 27.03 16.28
N LEU A 176 -23.83 26.74 15.47
CA LEU A 176 -23.65 25.42 14.84
C LEU A 176 -22.75 24.54 15.72
N TYR A 177 -23.08 23.25 15.76
CA TYR A 177 -22.47 22.26 16.66
C TYR A 177 -21.83 21.12 15.87
N ALA A 178 -20.81 20.47 16.45
CA ALA A 178 -20.15 19.32 15.83
C ALA A 178 -21.09 18.10 15.74
N PRO A 179 -21.36 17.54 14.54
CA PRO A 179 -22.24 16.38 14.39
C PRO A 179 -21.62 15.06 14.91
N ALA A 180 -20.28 15.01 14.99
CA ALA A 180 -19.47 13.89 15.46
C ALA A 180 -18.25 14.41 16.25
N SER A 181 -17.64 13.54 17.07
CA SER A 181 -16.34 13.81 17.70
C SER A 181 -15.22 13.49 16.71
N GLY A 182 -14.12 14.24 16.73
CA GLY A 182 -12.99 14.02 15.82
C GLY A 182 -11.96 15.13 15.87
N VAL A 183 -11.18 15.27 14.79
CA VAL A 183 -10.22 16.36 14.56
C VAL A 183 -10.67 17.13 13.32
N VAL A 184 -10.64 18.47 13.40
CA VAL A 184 -10.89 19.33 12.23
C VAL A 184 -9.76 19.13 11.21
N THR A 185 -10.08 18.57 10.05
CA THR A 185 -9.13 18.40 8.92
C THR A 185 -9.19 19.58 7.95
N GLU A 186 -10.31 20.30 7.89
CA GLU A 186 -10.54 21.43 6.99
C GLU A 186 -11.38 22.51 7.68
N LEU A 187 -11.07 23.79 7.42
CA LEU A 187 -11.78 24.94 7.95
C LEU A 187 -12.04 25.94 6.81
N GLY A 188 -13.25 25.88 6.25
CA GLY A 188 -13.66 26.69 5.09
C GLY A 188 -14.11 28.11 5.41
N VAL A 189 -14.04 28.54 6.67
CA VAL A 189 -14.56 29.84 7.15
C VAL A 189 -13.60 30.61 8.07
N ARG A 190 -13.78 31.94 8.08
CA ARG A 190 -13.17 32.91 8.99
C ARG A 190 -14.25 33.89 9.48
N SER A 191 -14.05 34.54 10.63
CA SER A 191 -14.99 35.55 11.14
C SER A 191 -15.18 36.68 10.13
N GLY A 192 -16.41 37.18 10.02
CA GLY A 192 -16.81 38.18 9.03
C GLY A 192 -17.19 37.62 7.65
N MET A 193 -16.82 36.38 7.31
CA MET A 193 -17.19 35.78 6.01
C MET A 193 -18.71 35.57 5.89
N GLN A 194 -19.26 35.87 4.70
CA GLN A 194 -20.61 35.42 4.34
C GLN A 194 -20.59 33.91 4.06
N VAL A 195 -21.60 33.20 4.53
CA VAL A 195 -21.79 31.75 4.36
C VAL A 195 -23.16 31.47 3.74
N ARG A 196 -23.23 30.38 2.96
CA ARG A 196 -24.41 29.91 2.22
C ARG A 196 -24.55 28.40 2.38
N PRO A 197 -25.74 27.80 2.16
CA PRO A 197 -25.93 26.37 2.45
C PRO A 197 -25.05 25.38 1.67
N HIS A 198 -24.52 25.78 0.52
CA HIS A 198 -23.58 24.97 -0.27
C HIS A 198 -22.12 25.03 0.23
N ALA A 199 -21.79 25.87 1.22
CA ALA A 199 -20.42 26.04 1.70
C ALA A 199 -20.09 24.95 2.73
N ASN A 200 -18.98 24.24 2.54
CA ASN A 200 -18.37 23.42 3.59
C ASN A 200 -17.72 24.35 4.62
N LEU A 201 -18.17 24.30 5.87
CA LEU A 201 -17.66 25.19 6.93
C LEU A 201 -16.52 24.51 7.71
N TYR A 202 -16.69 23.22 8.01
CA TYR A 202 -15.70 22.35 8.65
C TYR A 202 -15.77 20.95 8.05
N THR A 203 -14.62 20.32 7.84
CA THR A 203 -14.52 18.85 7.74
C THR A 203 -13.93 18.32 9.03
N ILE A 204 -14.63 17.38 9.68
CA ILE A 204 -14.22 16.74 10.94
C ILE A 204 -14.03 15.24 10.65
N ALA A 205 -12.87 14.69 10.99
CA ALA A 205 -12.59 13.26 10.84
C ALA A 205 -12.28 12.61 12.20
N ASP A 206 -12.90 11.48 12.50
CA ASP A 206 -12.44 10.62 13.60
C ASP A 206 -11.19 9.84 13.17
N LEU A 207 -10.04 10.22 13.74
CA LEU A 207 -8.74 9.61 13.46
C LEU A 207 -8.39 8.45 14.41
N SER A 208 -9.33 7.97 15.24
CA SER A 208 -9.12 6.82 16.15
C SER A 208 -8.90 5.50 15.41
N LYS A 209 -9.42 5.40 14.18
CA LYS A 209 -9.02 4.44 13.16
C LYS A 209 -8.57 5.20 11.92
N VAL A 210 -7.62 4.62 11.18
CA VAL A 210 -7.13 5.17 9.92
C VAL A 210 -7.03 4.08 8.87
N TRP A 211 -6.94 4.49 7.62
CA TRP A 211 -6.65 3.60 6.52
C TRP A 211 -5.20 3.76 6.08
N VAL A 212 -4.58 2.69 5.60
CA VAL A 212 -3.39 2.77 4.76
C VAL A 212 -3.82 2.32 3.37
N LEU A 213 -3.83 3.29 2.44
CA LEU A 213 -4.06 3.06 1.02
C LEU A 213 -2.72 2.69 0.40
N ALA A 214 -2.59 1.47 -0.09
CA ALA A 214 -1.35 0.93 -0.64
C ALA A 214 -1.55 0.48 -2.09
N ASP A 215 -0.54 0.70 -2.92
CA ASP A 215 -0.62 0.40 -4.35
C ASP A 215 0.04 -0.95 -4.65
N VAL A 216 -0.74 -1.89 -5.19
CA VAL A 216 -0.33 -3.28 -5.47
C VAL A 216 -0.40 -3.55 -6.98
N TYR A 217 0.64 -4.16 -7.55
CA TYR A 217 0.68 -4.49 -8.97
C TYR A 217 -0.32 -5.58 -9.37
N GLU A 218 -0.84 -5.50 -10.59
CA GLU A 218 -1.79 -6.46 -11.18
C GLU A 218 -1.38 -7.94 -10.99
N PHE A 219 -0.11 -8.27 -11.19
CA PHE A 219 0.42 -9.64 -11.04
C PHE A 219 0.51 -10.14 -9.59
N GLU A 220 0.28 -9.26 -8.60
CA GLU A 220 0.30 -9.61 -7.17
C GLU A 220 -1.10 -9.77 -6.56
N LEU A 221 -2.14 -9.28 -7.24
CA LEU A 221 -3.53 -9.42 -6.81
C LEU A 221 -4.00 -10.88 -6.62
N PRO A 222 -3.57 -11.88 -7.43
CA PRO A 222 -3.96 -13.27 -7.22
C PRO A 222 -3.46 -13.92 -5.91
N TRP A 223 -2.62 -13.22 -5.13
CA TRP A 223 -2.17 -13.68 -3.81
C TRP A 223 -2.87 -12.96 -2.66
N LEU A 224 -3.75 -11.98 -2.94
CA LEU A 224 -4.43 -11.18 -1.93
C LEU A 224 -5.88 -11.60 -1.73
N GLU A 225 -6.29 -11.66 -0.46
CA GLU A 225 -7.65 -11.92 -0.03
C GLU A 225 -8.07 -10.91 1.04
N LEU A 226 -9.38 -10.67 1.17
CA LEU A 226 -9.92 -9.85 2.25
C LEU A 226 -9.79 -10.57 3.60
N GLY A 227 -9.60 -9.82 4.67
CA GLY A 227 -9.38 -10.37 6.02
C GLY A 227 -7.95 -10.87 6.29
N ARG A 228 -7.02 -10.67 5.35
CA ARG A 228 -5.60 -11.01 5.55
C ARG A 228 -4.90 -9.97 6.43
N GLU A 229 -4.07 -10.44 7.36
CA GLU A 229 -3.23 -9.57 8.19
C GLU A 229 -2.22 -8.80 7.33
N ALA A 230 -1.97 -7.54 7.71
CA ALA A 230 -0.92 -6.70 7.15
C ALA A 230 -0.14 -6.01 8.25
N THR A 231 1.16 -5.87 8.03
CA THR A 231 2.08 -5.11 8.90
C THR A 231 2.54 -3.87 8.15
N VAL A 232 2.33 -2.69 8.72
CA VAL A 232 2.77 -1.40 8.17
C VAL A 232 3.91 -0.84 9.00
N GLU A 233 4.99 -0.46 8.32
CA GLU A 233 6.17 0.18 8.91
C GLU A 233 6.31 1.59 8.34
N LEU A 234 6.36 2.60 9.21
CA LEU A 234 6.44 4.00 8.81
C LEU A 234 7.86 4.54 9.02
N ARG A 235 8.37 5.28 8.02
CA ARG A 235 9.70 5.91 8.12
C ARG A 235 9.77 7.00 9.21
N SER A 236 8.62 7.51 9.63
CA SER A 236 8.46 8.45 10.75
C SER A 236 8.46 7.79 12.13
N LEU A 237 8.32 6.45 12.22
CA LEU A 237 8.24 5.68 13.46
C LEU A 237 9.12 4.41 13.37
N PRO A 238 10.46 4.56 13.22
CA PRO A 238 11.35 3.42 13.02
C PRO A 238 11.32 2.45 14.21
N GLY A 239 11.14 1.16 13.94
CA GLY A 239 11.04 0.10 14.95
C GLY A 239 9.64 -0.14 15.51
N GLU A 240 8.66 0.71 15.20
CA GLU A 240 7.24 0.43 15.49
C GLU A 240 6.56 -0.15 14.25
N SER A 241 6.25 -1.45 14.28
CA SER A 241 5.44 -2.13 13.27
C SER A 241 3.97 -2.16 13.70
N MET A 242 3.08 -1.67 12.84
CA MET A 242 1.65 -1.55 13.14
C MET A 242 0.84 -2.59 12.39
N ARG A 243 0.06 -3.40 13.11
CA ARG A 243 -0.81 -4.42 12.52
C ARG A 243 -2.15 -3.81 12.08
N GLY A 244 -2.67 -4.32 10.97
CA GLY A 244 -3.97 -3.99 10.40
C GLY A 244 -4.47 -5.11 9.51
N GLU A 245 -5.63 -4.91 8.89
CA GLU A 245 -6.35 -5.93 8.11
C GLU A 245 -6.67 -5.43 6.69
N LEU A 246 -6.50 -6.28 5.68
CA LEU A 246 -6.91 -5.98 4.30
C LEU A 246 -8.45 -6.01 4.18
N THR A 247 -9.07 -4.84 4.27
CA THR A 247 -10.54 -4.67 4.29
C THR A 247 -11.17 -4.43 2.92
N TYR A 248 -10.38 -4.06 1.90
CA TYR A 248 -10.88 -3.77 0.55
C TYR A 248 -9.76 -3.80 -0.48
N ILE A 249 -10.08 -4.33 -1.67
CA ILE A 249 -9.24 -4.32 -2.87
C ILE A 249 -10.06 -3.59 -3.95
N ALA A 250 -9.50 -2.57 -4.59
CA ALA A 250 -10.21 -1.83 -5.62
C ALA A 250 -10.51 -2.71 -6.84
N PRO A 251 -11.73 -2.67 -7.41
CA PRO A 251 -12.10 -3.44 -8.61
C PRO A 251 -11.58 -2.81 -9.92
N PHE A 252 -10.78 -1.74 -9.83
CA PHE A 252 -10.21 -1.00 -10.95
C PHE A 252 -8.71 -0.76 -10.71
N LEU A 253 -7.92 -0.80 -11.79
CA LEU A 253 -6.51 -0.42 -11.79
C LEU A 253 -6.36 1.07 -12.14
N ASP A 254 -5.37 1.75 -11.58
CA ASP A 254 -4.91 3.03 -12.16
C ASP A 254 -4.21 2.72 -13.50
N PRO A 255 -4.63 3.36 -14.62
CA PRO A 255 -4.11 3.04 -15.95
C PRO A 255 -2.69 3.57 -16.22
N LYS A 256 -2.16 4.46 -15.37
CA LYS A 256 -0.80 5.03 -15.49
C LYS A 256 0.22 4.18 -14.74
N THR A 257 -0.12 3.70 -13.54
CA THR A 257 0.78 2.89 -12.69
C THR A 257 0.58 1.38 -12.85
N ARG A 258 -0.58 0.94 -13.36
CA ARG A 258 -1.03 -0.47 -13.41
C ARG A 258 -1.06 -1.15 -12.03
N THR A 259 -1.50 -0.39 -11.03
CA THR A 259 -1.72 -0.87 -9.66
C THR A 259 -3.20 -0.84 -9.31
N ALA A 260 -3.66 -1.80 -8.50
CA ALA A 260 -4.90 -1.65 -7.74
C ALA A 260 -4.58 -0.98 -6.41
N GLN A 261 -5.45 -0.10 -5.95
CA GLN A 261 -5.38 0.40 -4.58
C GLN A 261 -6.00 -0.63 -3.63
N VAL A 262 -5.25 -1.04 -2.62
CA VAL A 262 -5.74 -1.88 -1.51
C VAL A 262 -5.80 -1.06 -0.23
N ARG A 263 -6.75 -1.40 0.65
CA ARG A 263 -7.03 -0.63 1.86
C ARG A 263 -6.86 -1.49 3.11
N LEU A 264 -5.86 -1.12 3.90
CA LEU A 264 -5.59 -1.71 5.20
C LEU A 264 -6.27 -0.85 6.27
N GLU A 265 -7.07 -1.44 7.17
CA GLU A 265 -7.62 -0.72 8.33
C GLU A 265 -6.71 -0.92 9.54
N LEU A 266 -6.31 0.18 10.18
CA LEU A 266 -5.40 0.20 11.32
C LEU A 266 -6.01 0.99 12.49
N ASP A 267 -5.80 0.50 13.70
CA ASP A 267 -6.17 1.22 14.93
C ASP A 267 -5.14 2.31 15.26
N ASN A 268 -5.64 3.49 15.65
CA ASN A 268 -4.86 4.69 15.91
C ASN A 268 -5.33 5.43 17.19
N ALA A 269 -5.76 4.67 18.21
CA ALA A 269 -6.21 5.23 19.49
C ALA A 269 -5.18 6.18 20.14
N ALA A 270 -3.88 5.94 19.90
CA ALA A 270 -2.77 6.77 20.38
C ALA A 270 -2.47 8.00 19.50
N GLY A 271 -3.11 8.18 18.34
CA GLY A 271 -2.90 9.32 17.44
C GLY A 271 -1.51 9.41 16.80
N LYS A 272 -0.74 8.30 16.78
CA LYS A 272 0.60 8.25 16.19
C LYS A 272 0.57 8.33 14.66
N LEU A 273 -0.38 7.63 14.03
CA LEU A 273 -0.60 7.71 12.59
C LEU A 273 -1.30 9.03 12.28
N LYS A 274 -0.69 9.82 11.41
CA LYS A 274 -1.26 11.05 10.87
C LYS A 274 -1.54 10.84 9.38
N PRO A 275 -2.67 11.33 8.83
CA PRO A 275 -2.90 11.36 7.39
C PRO A 275 -1.70 11.98 6.64
N GLU A 276 -1.53 11.57 5.38
CA GLU A 276 -0.41 11.93 4.50
C GLU A 276 0.96 11.35 4.89
N MET A 277 1.08 10.59 5.99
CA MET A 277 2.30 9.81 6.26
C MET A 277 2.47 8.66 5.27
N PHE A 278 3.71 8.41 4.82
CA PHE A 278 4.06 7.27 3.97
C PHE A 278 4.68 6.12 4.78
N GLY A 279 4.34 4.88 4.40
CA GLY A 279 4.87 3.66 4.99
C GLY A 279 5.01 2.54 3.96
N ASN A 280 5.73 1.48 4.35
CA ASN A 280 5.76 0.22 3.62
C ASN A 280 4.72 -0.72 4.25
N ALA A 281 3.89 -1.36 3.43
CA ALA A 281 2.95 -2.39 3.87
C ALA A 281 3.46 -3.77 3.43
N VAL A 282 3.49 -4.71 4.36
CA VAL A 282 3.74 -6.14 4.12
C VAL A 282 2.43 -6.88 4.40
N ILE A 283 1.76 -7.33 3.35
CA ILE A 283 0.46 -8.01 3.43
C ILE A 283 0.70 -9.52 3.33
N ALA A 284 0.11 -10.29 4.24
CA ALA A 284 0.17 -11.74 4.17
C ALA A 284 -0.71 -12.26 3.03
N GLY A 285 -0.11 -12.84 2.00
CA GLY A 285 -0.87 -13.49 0.92
C GLY A 285 -1.44 -14.84 1.34
N THR A 286 -2.30 -15.41 0.49
CA THR A 286 -2.94 -16.71 0.74
C THR A 286 -1.89 -17.82 0.90
N PRO A 287 -1.95 -18.62 1.98
CA PRO A 287 -1.11 -19.81 2.12
C PRO A 287 -1.57 -20.93 1.20
N ARG A 288 -0.64 -21.51 0.43
CA ARG A 288 -0.77 -22.86 -0.11
C ARG A 288 -0.37 -23.82 0.99
N ALA A 289 -1.37 -24.42 1.62
CA ALA A 289 -1.15 -25.45 2.64
C ALA A 289 -0.56 -26.72 2.02
N ASP A 290 0.25 -27.46 2.80
CA ASP A 290 0.76 -28.79 2.45
C ASP A 290 1.40 -28.89 1.05
N VAL A 291 2.33 -28.00 0.71
CA VAL A 291 3.11 -28.10 -0.54
C VAL A 291 4.49 -28.68 -0.29
N LEU A 292 4.95 -29.54 -1.22
CA LEU A 292 6.32 -30.03 -1.22
C LEU A 292 7.27 -28.85 -1.49
N ALA A 293 8.26 -28.63 -0.63
CA ALA A 293 9.10 -27.43 -0.72
C ALA A 293 10.58 -27.70 -0.48
N VAL A 294 11.43 -26.95 -1.18
CA VAL A 294 12.89 -26.95 -1.02
C VAL A 294 13.41 -25.54 -0.75
N PRO A 295 14.59 -25.40 -0.12
CA PRO A 295 15.28 -24.11 -0.05
C PRO A 295 15.57 -23.57 -1.44
N SER A 296 15.62 -22.24 -1.60
CA SER A 296 16.17 -21.58 -2.80
C SER A 296 17.54 -22.14 -3.17
N ASP A 297 18.34 -22.43 -2.16
CA ASP A 297 19.73 -22.84 -2.26
C ASP A 297 19.90 -24.29 -2.74
N ALA A 298 18.80 -25.07 -2.81
CA ALA A 298 18.80 -26.40 -3.40
C ALA A 298 18.67 -26.41 -4.93
N VAL A 299 18.28 -25.27 -5.52
CA VAL A 299 17.85 -25.18 -6.93
C VAL A 299 18.94 -24.58 -7.80
N ILE A 300 19.34 -25.32 -8.83
CA ILE A 300 20.23 -24.85 -9.91
C ILE A 300 19.35 -24.38 -11.07
N ARG A 301 19.58 -23.15 -11.54
CA ARG A 301 18.96 -22.59 -12.75
C ARG A 301 20.02 -22.49 -13.84
N SER A 302 20.07 -23.50 -14.72
CA SER A 302 21.09 -23.64 -15.78
C SER A 302 20.49 -23.24 -17.13
N GLY A 303 20.51 -21.94 -17.43
CA GLY A 303 19.98 -21.36 -18.67
C GLY A 303 18.47 -21.58 -18.81
N THR A 304 18.08 -22.61 -19.57
CA THR A 304 16.67 -23.01 -19.78
C THR A 304 16.18 -24.11 -18.84
N ARG A 305 17.08 -24.78 -18.09
CA ARG A 305 16.71 -25.84 -17.14
C ARG A 305 16.70 -25.37 -15.70
N THR A 306 15.82 -25.96 -14.92
CA THR A 306 15.79 -25.84 -13.46
C THR A 306 15.89 -27.24 -12.88
N LEU A 307 16.90 -27.49 -12.04
CA LEU A 307 17.19 -28.83 -11.52
C LEU A 307 17.68 -28.77 -10.06
N ALA A 308 17.62 -29.91 -9.37
CA ALA A 308 18.28 -30.09 -8.07
C ALA A 308 19.07 -31.39 -8.04
N VAL A 309 20.07 -31.46 -7.17
CA VAL A 309 20.91 -32.66 -7.01
C VAL A 309 20.39 -33.46 -5.81
N VAL A 310 19.87 -34.66 -6.08
CA VAL A 310 19.37 -35.59 -5.07
C VAL A 310 20.53 -36.48 -4.58
N SER A 311 20.69 -36.60 -3.25
CA SER A 311 21.67 -37.51 -2.65
C SER A 311 21.00 -38.85 -2.33
N LEU A 312 21.36 -39.87 -3.13
CA LEU A 312 20.92 -41.26 -2.94
C LEU A 312 21.65 -41.95 -1.76
N GLY A 313 22.61 -41.25 -1.12
CA GLY A 313 23.50 -41.82 -0.10
C GLY A 313 24.72 -42.51 -0.71
N GLN A 314 25.62 -43.02 0.13
CA GLN A 314 26.85 -43.73 -0.28
C GLN A 314 27.72 -42.96 -1.30
N GLY A 315 27.74 -41.62 -1.23
CA GLY A 315 28.47 -40.77 -2.19
C GLY A 315 27.81 -40.60 -3.55
N ARG A 316 26.61 -41.16 -3.76
CA ARG A 316 25.86 -41.09 -5.02
C ARG A 316 24.98 -39.86 -5.09
N PHE A 317 25.04 -39.16 -6.21
CA PHE A 317 24.27 -37.95 -6.51
C PHE A 317 23.61 -38.05 -7.88
N GLU A 318 22.36 -37.61 -7.98
CA GLU A 318 21.53 -37.67 -9.18
C GLU A 318 20.99 -36.25 -9.48
N PRO A 319 21.42 -35.59 -10.58
CA PRO A 319 20.80 -34.35 -11.03
C PRO A 319 19.42 -34.66 -11.60
N ARG A 320 18.40 -33.89 -11.20
CA ARG A 320 17.01 -34.12 -11.61
C ARG A 320 16.29 -32.81 -11.90
N ASP A 321 15.70 -32.70 -13.09
CA ASP A 321 14.91 -31.53 -13.49
C ASP A 321 13.68 -31.33 -12.57
N LEU A 322 13.35 -30.07 -12.29
CA LEU A 322 12.25 -29.65 -11.41
C LEU A 322 11.24 -28.78 -12.15
N GLU A 323 9.96 -29.01 -11.89
CA GLU A 323 8.92 -28.01 -12.10
C GLU A 323 8.65 -27.27 -10.79
N LEU A 324 8.76 -25.94 -10.80
CA LEU A 324 8.55 -25.10 -9.62
C LEU A 324 7.19 -24.39 -9.65
N GLY A 325 6.69 -24.03 -8.47
CA GLY A 325 5.45 -23.26 -8.28
C GLY A 325 5.69 -21.91 -7.60
N LEU A 326 5.02 -21.69 -6.47
CA LEU A 326 5.18 -20.52 -5.62
C LEU A 326 6.62 -20.36 -5.10
N ASP A 327 7.21 -19.19 -5.34
CA ASP A 327 8.32 -18.65 -4.56
C ASP A 327 7.74 -17.79 -3.42
N ASN A 328 8.09 -18.11 -2.17
CA ASN A 328 7.57 -17.40 -1.01
C ASN A 328 8.32 -16.09 -0.69
N GLY A 329 9.44 -15.81 -1.37
CA GLY A 329 10.29 -14.65 -1.11
C GLY A 329 11.06 -14.70 0.21
N GLN A 330 11.07 -15.84 0.89
CA GLN A 330 11.73 -16.11 2.17
C GLN A 330 12.67 -17.33 2.07
N GLY A 331 13.16 -17.63 0.87
CA GLY A 331 14.11 -18.72 0.61
C GLY A 331 13.50 -20.12 0.47
N TRP A 332 12.19 -20.25 0.21
CA TRP A 332 11.55 -21.55 -0.06
C TRP A 332 10.71 -21.54 -1.34
N LEU A 333 10.81 -22.64 -2.10
CA LEU A 333 10.18 -22.84 -3.40
C LEU A 333 9.26 -24.07 -3.36
N GLU A 334 8.01 -23.91 -3.81
CA GLU A 334 7.08 -25.01 -4.13
C GLU A 334 7.66 -25.86 -5.26
N VAL A 335 7.70 -27.18 -5.07
CA VAL A 335 8.08 -28.17 -6.09
C VAL A 335 6.83 -28.91 -6.55
N ARG A 336 6.55 -28.85 -7.86
CA ARG A 336 5.38 -29.46 -8.51
C ARG A 336 5.69 -30.82 -9.10
N ALA A 337 6.88 -30.97 -9.66
CA ALA A 337 7.40 -32.22 -10.20
C ALA A 337 8.92 -32.31 -10.01
N GLY A 338 9.46 -33.53 -10.08
CA GLY A 338 10.87 -33.86 -9.92
C GLY A 338 11.19 -34.56 -8.61
N LEU A 339 10.80 -33.99 -7.46
CA LEU A 339 11.15 -34.50 -6.13
C LEU A 339 9.99 -35.23 -5.45
N ARG A 340 10.32 -36.05 -4.45
CA ARG A 340 9.39 -36.69 -3.52
C ARG A 340 9.71 -36.29 -2.09
N GLU A 341 8.70 -36.41 -1.23
CA GLU A 341 8.86 -36.25 0.21
C GLU A 341 9.85 -37.27 0.79
N GLY A 342 10.70 -36.83 1.73
CA GLY A 342 11.74 -37.66 2.33
C GLY A 342 13.01 -37.87 1.47
N GLU A 343 13.02 -37.45 0.20
CA GLU A 343 14.27 -37.38 -0.57
C GLU A 343 15.22 -36.32 0.05
N ARG A 344 16.53 -36.45 -0.16
CA ARG A 344 17.52 -35.49 0.34
C ARG A 344 18.13 -34.71 -0.80
N VAL A 345 17.96 -33.40 -0.82
CA VAL A 345 18.55 -32.50 -1.82
C VAL A 345 19.82 -31.84 -1.28
N VAL A 346 20.79 -31.62 -2.16
CA VAL A 346 22.02 -30.87 -1.83
C VAL A 346 21.70 -29.37 -1.75
N VAL A 347 22.17 -28.71 -0.69
CA VAL A 347 21.98 -27.27 -0.42
C VAL A 347 23.29 -26.48 -0.31
N SER A 348 24.44 -27.12 -0.54
CA SER A 348 25.73 -26.44 -0.68
C SER A 348 26.67 -27.21 -1.59
N SER A 349 27.53 -26.48 -2.30
CA SER A 349 28.49 -27.04 -3.27
C SER A 349 27.85 -27.77 -4.46
N GLN A 350 26.55 -27.57 -4.70
CA GLN A 350 25.79 -28.25 -5.76
C GLN A 350 26.35 -27.98 -7.16
N PHE A 351 26.91 -26.79 -7.41
CA PHE A 351 27.56 -26.44 -8.68
C PHE A 351 28.79 -27.30 -9.00
N LEU A 352 29.55 -27.73 -7.99
CA LEU A 352 30.70 -28.62 -8.20
C LEU A 352 30.24 -30.03 -8.60
N ILE A 353 29.17 -30.52 -7.96
CA ILE A 353 28.59 -31.83 -8.25
C ILE A 353 27.92 -31.83 -9.64
N ASP A 354 27.20 -30.77 -9.99
CA ASP A 354 26.57 -30.58 -11.31
C ASP A 354 27.61 -30.46 -12.43
N SER A 355 28.70 -29.72 -12.19
CA SER A 355 29.84 -29.62 -13.12
C SER A 355 30.49 -30.96 -13.38
N GLU A 356 30.74 -31.77 -12.34
CA GLU A 356 31.29 -33.12 -12.47
C GLU A 356 30.30 -34.06 -13.18
N SER A 357 29.00 -33.93 -12.90
CA SER A 357 27.94 -34.71 -13.56
C SER A 357 27.89 -34.45 -15.06
N ASN A 358 27.90 -33.18 -15.46
CA ASN A 358 27.89 -32.75 -16.85
C ASN A 358 29.21 -33.10 -17.57
N LEU A 359 30.35 -33.02 -16.88
CA LEU A 359 31.65 -33.47 -17.39
C LEU A 359 31.65 -34.99 -17.66
N GLN A 360 31.22 -35.80 -16.69
CA GLN A 360 31.15 -37.26 -16.85
C GLN A 360 30.13 -37.66 -17.92
N GLU A 361 28.97 -36.98 -18.02
CA GLU A 361 27.99 -37.23 -19.08
C GLU A 361 28.55 -36.87 -20.48
N ALA A 362 29.28 -35.75 -20.60
CA ALA A 362 29.93 -35.35 -21.84
C ALA A 362 31.06 -36.33 -22.24
N VAL A 363 31.88 -36.77 -21.29
CA VAL A 363 32.94 -37.77 -21.53
C VAL A 363 32.34 -39.11 -21.92
N GLN A 364 31.25 -39.56 -21.28
CA GLN A 364 30.52 -40.79 -21.69
C GLN A 364 29.95 -40.66 -23.11
N LYS A 365 29.40 -39.51 -23.50
CA LYS A 365 28.93 -39.25 -24.88
C LYS A 365 30.04 -39.22 -25.92
N LEU A 366 31.27 -38.86 -25.53
CA LEU A 366 32.46 -38.88 -26.40
C LEU A 366 33.11 -40.27 -26.50
N LEU A 367 32.98 -41.10 -25.45
CA LEU A 367 33.48 -42.48 -25.42
C LEU A 367 32.48 -43.51 -25.98
N ALA A 368 31.20 -43.15 -26.09
CA ALA A 368 30.21 -43.96 -26.78
C ALA A 368 30.57 -44.05 -28.29
N PRO A 369 30.74 -45.26 -28.86
CA PRO A 369 31.02 -45.40 -30.29
C PRO A 369 29.83 -44.89 -31.11
N PRO A 370 30.07 -44.28 -32.29
CA PRO A 370 28.99 -43.83 -33.16
C PRO A 370 28.11 -45.01 -33.55
N ALA A 371 26.81 -44.88 -33.30
CA ALA A 371 25.85 -45.95 -33.58
C ALA A 371 25.85 -46.29 -35.08
N HIS A 372 26.13 -47.54 -35.43
CA HIS A 372 26.12 -48.00 -36.81
C HIS A 372 24.71 -47.93 -37.41
N GLU A 373 24.47 -46.97 -38.31
CA GLU A 373 23.33 -47.04 -39.22
C GLU A 373 23.40 -48.32 -40.05
N SER A 374 22.37 -49.16 -39.97
CA SER A 374 22.25 -50.35 -40.82
C SER A 374 21.66 -49.95 -42.18
N PRO A 375 22.25 -50.37 -43.32
CA PRO A 375 21.89 -49.86 -44.63
C PRO A 375 20.53 -50.38 -45.12
N GLY A 376 19.53 -49.49 -45.19
CA GLY A 376 18.25 -49.75 -45.84
C GLY A 376 18.33 -49.57 -47.37
N ALA A 377 17.62 -50.42 -48.12
CA ALA A 377 17.52 -50.35 -49.57
C ALA A 377 16.12 -50.78 -50.07
N PRO A 378 15.69 -50.40 -51.29
CA PRO A 378 16.23 -49.38 -52.20
C PRO A 378 15.22 -48.23 -52.50
N ARG A 379 15.65 -47.17 -53.19
CA ARG A 379 14.76 -46.13 -53.76
C ARG A 379 14.32 -46.50 -55.18
N ALA A 380 13.06 -46.23 -55.53
CA ALA A 380 12.59 -46.18 -56.91
C ALA A 380 12.87 -44.79 -57.54
N PRO A 381 13.09 -44.68 -58.87
CA PRO A 381 13.56 -43.44 -59.52
C PRO A 381 12.46 -42.60 -60.19
N SER A 382 12.65 -41.28 -60.26
CA SER A 382 11.88 -40.38 -61.13
C SER A 382 12.59 -39.06 -61.44
N GLY A 383 12.78 -38.74 -62.73
CA GLY A 383 12.96 -37.37 -63.24
C GLY A 383 14.35 -36.73 -63.14
N HIS A 384 15.00 -36.51 -64.30
CA HIS A 384 16.20 -35.68 -64.45
C HIS A 384 15.87 -34.42 -65.27
N ALA A 385 16.22 -33.22 -64.74
CA ALA A 385 16.69 -32.00 -65.44
C ALA A 385 16.43 -30.76 -64.55
N GLY A 386 17.36 -29.81 -64.34
CA GLY A 386 18.78 -29.79 -64.71
C GLY A 386 19.48 -28.48 -64.26
N HIS A 387 20.82 -28.47 -64.29
CA HIS A 387 21.73 -27.30 -64.18
C HIS A 387 21.63 -26.30 -63.00
N ALA A 388 22.48 -26.56 -62.00
CA ALA A 388 23.51 -25.65 -61.44
C ALA A 388 23.25 -24.13 -61.29
N GLY A 389 23.37 -23.62 -60.05
CA GLY A 389 23.51 -22.19 -59.71
C GLY A 389 23.70 -21.96 -58.20
N HIS A 390 24.65 -21.12 -57.80
CA HIS A 390 25.16 -20.89 -56.43
C HIS A 390 24.21 -20.21 -55.43
N GLU A 391 24.58 -20.32 -54.14
CA GLU A 391 24.36 -19.36 -53.03
C GLU A 391 22.97 -19.14 -52.39
N MET A 392 23.03 -18.65 -51.15
CA MET A 392 21.98 -18.36 -50.14
C MET A 392 22.54 -17.31 -49.16
N PRO A 393 21.76 -16.57 -48.34
CA PRO A 393 20.28 -16.51 -48.24
C PRO A 393 19.72 -15.06 -48.37
N GLY A 394 18.38 -14.90 -48.42
CA GLY A 394 17.74 -13.60 -48.14
C GLY A 394 16.34 -13.33 -48.72
N GLU A 395 15.29 -13.78 -48.03
CA GLU A 395 13.90 -13.28 -48.20
C GLU A 395 13.63 -12.19 -47.14
N ALA A 396 12.77 -11.17 -47.29
CA ALA A 396 11.94 -10.67 -48.40
C ALA A 396 12.03 -9.10 -48.39
N GLY A 397 11.59 -8.30 -49.36
CA GLY A 397 10.34 -8.35 -50.13
C GLY A 397 9.20 -7.73 -49.31
N SER A 398 8.59 -6.58 -49.67
CA SER A 398 8.77 -5.75 -50.87
C SER A 398 8.51 -4.27 -50.60
N GLY A 399 9.21 -3.40 -51.33
CA GLY A 399 8.90 -1.98 -51.45
C GLY A 399 8.74 -1.60 -52.93
N THR A 400 7.86 -0.65 -53.23
CA THR A 400 7.75 -0.06 -54.58
C THR A 400 7.28 1.39 -54.44
N GLU A 401 8.15 2.31 -54.85
CA GLU A 401 7.92 3.75 -54.88
C GLU A 401 7.24 4.16 -56.20
N PRO A 402 6.67 5.37 -56.30
CA PRO A 402 7.49 6.45 -56.89
C PRO A 402 7.31 7.85 -56.26
N ALA A 403 8.40 8.61 -56.23
CA ALA A 403 8.48 10.05 -55.90
C ALA A 403 8.05 10.96 -57.10
N PRO A 404 8.15 12.32 -57.06
CA PRO A 404 8.64 13.19 -55.97
C PRO A 404 7.85 14.50 -55.67
N ALA A 405 7.98 15.00 -54.43
CA ALA A 405 8.03 16.43 -53.98
C ALA A 405 6.84 17.40 -54.31
N PRO A 406 6.70 18.56 -53.62
CA PRO A 406 7.53 19.14 -52.57
C PRO A 406 6.81 19.40 -51.21
N GLU A 407 7.38 20.29 -50.40
CA GLU A 407 7.10 20.62 -48.99
C GLU A 407 5.72 21.29 -48.73
N PRO A 408 5.18 21.19 -47.49
CA PRO A 408 4.23 22.15 -46.94
C PRO A 408 4.81 22.95 -45.74
N ASP A 409 4.41 24.22 -45.66
CA ASP A 409 4.87 25.20 -44.68
C ASP A 409 4.04 25.21 -43.37
N HIS A 410 4.38 26.11 -42.44
CA HIS A 410 3.80 26.20 -41.10
C HIS A 410 2.32 26.64 -41.03
N ALA A 411 1.60 26.00 -40.09
CA ALA A 411 0.63 26.56 -39.14
C ALA A 411 -0.53 27.50 -39.61
N THR A 412 -1.75 27.03 -39.30
CA THR A 412 -2.92 27.84 -38.84
C THR A 412 -3.37 29.03 -39.69
N MET A 413 -4.44 28.83 -40.47
CA MET A 413 -5.40 29.90 -40.77
C MET A 413 -6.48 29.98 -39.69
N ASP A 414 -6.85 31.20 -39.32
CA ASP A 414 -8.01 31.53 -38.47
C ASP A 414 -9.21 31.95 -39.34
N HIS A 415 -10.44 31.80 -38.85
CA HIS A 415 -11.67 32.15 -39.58
C HIS A 415 -12.38 33.37 -38.96
N SER A 416 -12.86 34.27 -39.82
CA SER A 416 -13.07 35.69 -39.50
C SER A 416 -14.53 36.19 -39.62
N ALA A 417 -14.73 37.47 -39.25
CA ALA A 417 -15.98 38.26 -39.29
C ALA A 417 -17.01 37.96 -38.16
N HIS A 418 -17.82 38.90 -37.63
CA HIS A 418 -18.00 40.36 -37.76
C HIS A 418 -18.90 40.83 -36.57
N THR A 419 -18.89 42.02 -35.95
CA THR A 419 -18.04 43.25 -35.91
C THR A 419 -18.27 43.88 -34.47
N ASP A 420 -18.13 45.15 -34.03
CA ASP A 420 -17.83 46.49 -34.59
C ASP A 420 -17.36 47.49 -33.48
N HIS A 421 -17.09 48.74 -33.88
CA HIS A 421 -17.12 49.99 -33.08
C HIS A 421 -16.10 50.24 -31.94
N SER A 422 -14.97 50.83 -32.35
CA SER A 422 -14.54 52.19 -31.94
C SER A 422 -14.42 52.58 -30.46
N ALA A 423 -13.18 52.78 -29.99
CA ALA A 423 -12.64 54.13 -29.71
C ALA A 423 -11.10 54.15 -29.49
N ASN A 424 -10.45 55.22 -29.97
CA ASN A 424 -9.00 55.45 -29.96
C ASN A 424 -8.46 55.99 -28.61
N THR A 425 -7.14 55.82 -28.40
CA THR A 425 -6.19 56.39 -27.39
C THR A 425 -5.83 55.48 -26.20
N GLY A 426 -4.56 55.30 -25.80
CA GLY A 426 -3.28 55.64 -26.48
C GLY A 426 -2.34 56.56 -25.70
N HIS A 427 -1.58 55.99 -24.74
CA HIS A 427 -0.30 56.55 -24.25
C HIS A 427 0.58 55.45 -23.61
N SER A 428 1.88 55.71 -23.51
CA SER A 428 2.93 54.74 -23.16
C SER A 428 3.12 54.51 -21.65
N ALA A 429 3.77 53.38 -21.31
CA ALA A 429 4.40 53.15 -20.00
C ALA A 429 5.63 54.07 -19.79
N PRO A 430 6.15 54.13 -18.55
CA PRO A 430 7.41 53.40 -18.30
C PRO A 430 7.46 52.64 -16.96
N ASP A 431 8.45 51.73 -16.84
CA ASP A 431 8.73 50.93 -15.65
C ASP A 431 9.30 51.72 -14.45
N PRO A 432 9.06 51.27 -13.20
CA PRO A 432 9.84 51.67 -12.03
C PRO A 432 11.15 50.83 -11.90
N PRO A 433 12.29 51.44 -11.48
CA PRO A 433 13.58 50.76 -11.41
C PRO A 433 13.82 49.92 -10.14
N ALA A 434 14.94 49.18 -10.15
CA ALA A 434 15.32 48.19 -9.13
C ALA A 434 15.82 48.78 -7.78
N ALA A 435 15.93 47.89 -6.78
CA ALA A 435 16.39 48.19 -5.42
C ALA A 435 17.94 48.19 -5.26
N PRO A 436 18.49 48.89 -4.24
CA PRO A 436 19.88 48.77 -3.80
C PRO A 436 20.08 47.71 -2.69
N SER A 437 21.35 47.42 -2.34
CA SER A 437 21.77 46.37 -1.39
C SER A 437 22.66 46.90 -0.26
N GLU A 438 22.63 46.18 0.89
CA GLU A 438 23.69 46.05 1.92
C GLU A 438 24.12 47.22 2.82
N ALA A 439 24.87 46.83 3.88
CA ALA A 439 25.55 47.62 4.92
C ALA A 439 24.64 48.32 5.98
N GLU A 440 24.97 48.35 7.28
CA GLU A 440 26.01 47.63 8.07
C GLU A 440 25.59 47.55 9.56
N ALA A 441 26.33 46.79 10.37
CA ALA A 441 26.15 46.71 11.84
C ALA A 441 27.31 47.40 12.59
N PRO A 442 27.13 47.72 13.89
CA PRO A 442 28.20 47.45 14.84
C PRO A 442 27.72 46.85 16.17
N ALA A 443 28.63 46.23 16.94
CA ALA A 443 28.30 45.45 18.14
C ALA A 443 29.04 45.90 19.43
N GLY A 444 28.26 46.26 20.46
CA GLY A 444 28.58 46.15 21.91
C GLY A 444 29.83 46.90 22.45
N PRO A 445 30.32 46.54 23.66
CA PRO A 445 29.66 45.74 24.70
C PRO A 445 29.56 46.47 26.09
N PRO A 446 30.10 46.01 27.25
CA PRO A 446 29.23 45.64 28.38
C PRO A 446 29.58 46.25 29.77
N THR A 447 28.67 46.14 30.75
CA THR A 447 28.98 46.38 32.18
C THR A 447 28.26 45.44 33.17
N HIS A 448 29.08 44.70 33.92
CA HIS A 448 28.94 44.22 35.32
C HIS A 448 27.75 43.40 35.82
N ALA A 449 28.11 42.39 36.61
CA ALA A 449 27.24 41.59 37.49
C ALA A 449 27.74 41.63 38.94
N GLY A 450 26.88 41.22 39.88
CA GLY A 450 27.16 41.04 41.30
C GLY A 450 26.08 41.67 42.19
N HIS A 451 25.85 41.24 43.44
CA HIS A 451 26.21 39.99 44.13
C HIS A 451 25.44 40.01 45.48
N ALA A 452 25.26 38.86 46.16
CA ALA A 452 24.77 38.76 47.54
C ALA A 452 23.29 39.22 47.78
N GLU A 453 22.57 38.85 48.84
CA GLU A 453 22.75 37.77 49.83
C GLU A 453 21.37 37.33 50.37
N ALA A 454 21.28 36.17 51.03
CA ALA A 454 20.16 35.83 51.92
C ALA A 454 20.42 36.39 53.34
N PRO A 455 19.42 36.42 54.23
CA PRO A 455 19.35 35.26 55.13
C PRO A 455 17.94 34.81 55.56
N ASP A 456 17.92 33.60 56.14
CA ASP A 456 16.95 33.06 57.09
C ASP A 456 16.59 34.06 58.23
N ALA A 457 15.57 33.86 59.08
CA ALA A 457 14.95 32.61 59.54
C ALA A 457 13.60 32.84 60.27
N HIS A 458 12.89 31.73 60.54
CA HIS A 458 12.03 31.49 61.72
C HIS A 458 10.78 32.39 61.96
N HIS A 459 9.67 31.93 62.56
CA HIS A 459 9.49 30.91 63.59
C HIS A 459 8.01 30.39 63.65
N HIS A 460 7.82 29.15 64.14
CA HIS A 460 6.68 28.58 64.94
C HIS A 460 5.19 29.04 64.83
N ALA A 461 4.16 28.23 65.15
CA ALA A 461 4.02 26.75 65.35
C ALA A 461 2.55 26.34 65.60
N GLY A 462 2.22 25.04 65.39
CA GLY A 462 1.12 24.32 66.05
C GLY A 462 -0.30 24.43 65.41
N HIS A 463 -1.25 23.53 65.72
CA HIS A 463 -1.14 22.26 66.48
C HIS A 463 -2.35 21.32 66.25
N ALA A 464 -2.10 19.99 66.14
CA ALA A 464 -2.96 18.82 66.43
C ALA A 464 -4.43 18.68 65.95
N GLY A 465 -4.84 17.44 65.63
CA GLY A 465 -6.26 17.06 65.40
C GLY A 465 -6.49 15.64 64.86
N THR A 466 -6.45 14.61 65.71
CA THR A 466 -6.72 13.18 65.42
C THR A 466 -6.80 12.38 66.74
N PRO A 467 -7.35 11.14 66.83
CA PRO A 467 -8.21 10.38 65.90
C PRO A 467 -9.48 9.80 66.62
N ASP A 468 -9.89 8.56 66.30
CA ASP A 468 -10.91 7.64 66.89
C ASP A 468 -12.32 7.62 66.24
N ALA A 469 -13.08 6.50 66.18
CA ALA A 469 -12.80 5.04 66.29
C ALA A 469 -14.07 4.22 65.89
N HIS A 470 -14.02 2.87 65.96
CA HIS A 470 -15.13 1.89 65.79
C HIS A 470 -15.67 1.67 64.33
N ASP A 471 -16.11 0.47 63.90
CA ASP A 471 -16.06 -0.88 64.52
C ASP A 471 -16.02 -2.08 63.53
N SER A 472 -15.51 -3.21 64.04
CA SER A 472 -15.75 -4.66 63.78
C SER A 472 -16.12 -5.27 62.40
N MET A 473 -15.38 -6.36 62.12
CA MET A 473 -15.68 -7.58 61.31
C MET A 473 -16.84 -8.45 61.93
N PRO A 474 -17.31 -9.64 61.42
CA PRO A 474 -16.61 -10.66 60.59
C PRO A 474 -17.38 -11.57 59.58
N MET A 475 -16.63 -12.26 58.68
CA MET A 475 -16.87 -13.61 58.06
C MET A 475 -18.21 -13.85 57.29
N VAL A 476 -18.49 -14.95 56.54
CA VAL A 476 -17.98 -16.34 56.38
C VAL A 476 -17.99 -16.75 54.88
N GLU A 477 -17.33 -17.86 54.52
CA GLU A 477 -17.33 -18.54 53.21
C GLU A 477 -18.68 -19.23 52.85
N GLU A 478 -18.92 -19.44 51.54
CA GLU A 478 -19.39 -20.71 50.95
C GLU A 478 -18.79 -20.89 49.53
#